data_AF-A0A4V3H2G3-F1
#
_entry.id   AF-A0A4V3H2G3-F1
#
_cell.length_a   1.000
_cell.length_b   1.000
_cell.length_c   1.000
_cell.angle_alpha   90.00
_cell.angle_beta   90.00
_cell.angle_gamma   90.00
#
_symmetry.space_group_name_H-M   'P 1'
#
loop_
_entity.id
_entity.type
_entity.pdbx_description
1 polymer ?
#
loop_
_entity_poly.entity_id
_entity_poly.type
_entity_poly.pdbx_seq_one_letter_code
_entity_poly.pdbx_strand_id
1 'polypeptide(L)'
;MNLQIMSTSITVQAQKEISGNTAEFAWNYQEGKLPTAINFNLKRGIVGLEGFTGNQMMTGAYYPESGKFDVNNNNFVAGDLDIYQDLLETCQFIIEDLKPNEPEI
;
A
#
# COMPACT_ATOMS: atom_id res chain seq x y z
N MET A 1 36.15 -17.43 5.00
CA MET A 1 34.90 -17.32 5.77
C MET A 1 33.77 -17.47 4.76
N ASN A 2 33.00 -18.56 4.80
CA ASN A 2 31.94 -18.80 3.83
C ASN A 2 30.62 -18.34 4.44
N LEU A 3 30.01 -17.30 3.87
CA LEU A 3 28.67 -16.86 4.23
C LEU A 3 27.65 -17.56 3.34
N GLN A 4 26.55 -18.01 3.94
CA GLN A 4 25.38 -18.50 3.21
C GLN A 4 24.30 -17.43 3.22
N ILE A 5 23.82 -17.03 2.04
CA ILE A 5 22.68 -16.11 1.93
C ILE A 5 21.41 -16.94 2.18
N MET A 6 20.67 -16.61 3.24
CA MET A 6 19.42 -17.31 3.60
C MET A 6 18.17 -16.67 2.96
N SER A 7 18.19 -15.36 2.71
CA SER A 7 17.08 -14.63 2.11
C SER A 7 17.52 -13.28 1.58
N THR A 8 16.80 -12.78 0.57
CA THR A 8 16.90 -11.41 0.08
C THR A 8 15.49 -10.82 0.03
N SER A 9 15.37 -9.56 0.41
CA SER A 9 14.13 -8.79 0.33
C SER A 9 14.44 -7.37 -0.11
N ILE A 10 13.51 -6.76 -0.85
CA ILE A 10 13.60 -5.37 -1.30
C ILE A 10 12.42 -4.60 -0.70
N THR A 11 12.67 -3.43 -0.10
CA THR A 11 11.59 -2.52 0.26
C THR A 11 11.15 -1.76 -0.98
N VAL A 12 9.88 -1.90 -1.33
CA VAL A 12 9.25 -1.19 -2.45
C VAL A 12 8.43 -0.04 -1.90
N GLN A 13 8.49 1.09 -2.59
CA GLN A 13 7.66 2.27 -2.33
C GLN A 13 6.97 2.69 -3.61
N ALA A 14 5.68 3.00 -3.52
CA ALA A 14 4.86 3.44 -4.65
C ALA A 14 3.96 4.61 -4.24
N GLN A 15 3.44 5.33 -5.22
CA GLN A 15 2.56 6.48 -4.98
C GLN A 15 1.38 6.44 -5.96
N LYS A 16 0.20 6.87 -5.48
CA LYS A 16 -1.03 7.02 -6.27
C LYS A 16 -1.78 8.27 -5.82
N GLU A 17 -2.46 8.93 -6.74
CA GLU A 17 -3.44 9.97 -6.40
C GLU A 17 -4.80 9.32 -6.13
N ILE A 18 -5.44 9.69 -5.01
CA ILE A 18 -6.75 9.19 -4.58
C ILE A 18 -7.60 10.37 -4.15
N SER A 19 -8.67 10.66 -4.90
CA SER A 19 -9.64 11.73 -4.60
C SER A 19 -8.98 13.09 -4.27
N GLY A 20 -7.97 13.50 -5.03
CA GLY A 20 -7.25 14.76 -4.82
C GLY A 20 -6.23 14.74 -3.66
N ASN A 21 -5.91 13.56 -3.14
CA ASN A 21 -4.90 13.35 -2.11
C ASN A 21 -3.79 12.44 -2.63
N THR A 22 -2.60 12.51 -2.03
CA THR A 22 -1.49 11.62 -2.38
C THR A 22 -1.40 10.45 -1.40
N ALA A 23 -1.56 9.22 -1.92
CA ALA A 23 -1.35 7.99 -1.20
C ALA A 23 0.06 7.45 -1.48
N GLU A 24 0.83 7.18 -0.44
CA GLU A 24 2.10 6.47 -0.50
C GLU A 24 1.92 5.05 0.02
N PHE A 25 2.45 4.06 -0.70
CA PHE A 25 2.38 2.65 -0.34
C PHE A 25 3.79 2.09 -0.14
N ALA A 26 3.94 1.17 0.81
CA ALA A 26 5.22 0.51 1.06
C ALA A 26 5.05 -0.94 1.51
N TRP A 27 5.88 -1.84 0.96
CA TRP A 27 5.93 -3.26 1.32
C TRP A 27 7.32 -3.84 1.13
N ASN A 28 7.55 -5.03 1.68
CA ASN A 28 8.76 -5.81 1.42
C ASN A 28 8.46 -6.88 0.37
N TYR A 29 9.15 -6.81 -0.76
CA TYR A 29 9.10 -7.81 -1.81
C TYR A 29 10.14 -8.89 -1.55
N GLN A 30 9.70 -10.15 -1.65
CA GLN A 30 10.56 -11.32 -1.74
C GLN A 30 9.99 -12.21 -2.85
N GLU A 31 10.83 -12.63 -3.78
CA GLU A 31 10.41 -13.48 -4.91
C GLU A 31 9.71 -14.75 -4.40
N GLY A 32 8.56 -15.06 -5.01
CA GLY A 32 7.74 -16.21 -4.66
C GLY A 32 7.00 -16.11 -3.32
N LYS A 33 6.99 -14.95 -2.66
CA LYS A 33 6.25 -14.71 -1.42
C LYS A 33 5.42 -13.45 -1.47
N LEU A 34 4.19 -13.54 -0.99
CA LEU A 34 3.37 -12.37 -0.75
C LEU A 34 3.93 -11.57 0.45
N PRO A 35 3.84 -10.22 0.41
CA PRO A 35 4.24 -9.40 1.54
C PRO A 35 3.30 -9.64 2.74
N THR A 36 3.84 -9.54 3.95
CA THR A 36 3.06 -9.64 5.19
C THR A 36 2.05 -8.49 5.32
N ALA A 37 2.41 -7.32 4.83
CA ALA A 37 1.56 -6.14 4.84
C ALA A 37 1.90 -5.18 3.69
N ILE A 38 0.89 -4.51 3.17
CA ILE A 38 1.02 -3.28 2.38
C ILE A 38 0.66 -2.12 3.30
N ASN A 39 1.65 -1.31 3.66
CA ASN A 39 1.42 -0.11 4.48
C ASN A 39 1.05 1.05 3.56
N PHE A 40 0.16 1.93 4.01
CA PHE A 40 -0.17 3.14 3.27
C PHE A 40 -0.23 4.37 4.17
N ASN A 41 0.05 5.53 3.56
CA ASN A 41 -0.07 6.84 4.17
C ASN A 41 -0.69 7.80 3.15
N LEU A 42 -1.88 8.32 3.48
CA LEU A 42 -2.60 9.28 2.67
C LEU A 42 -2.36 10.69 3.21
N LYS A 43 -1.86 11.59 2.35
CA LYS A 43 -1.56 12.99 2.68
C LYS A 43 -2.52 13.91 1.94
N ARG A 44 -2.93 15.00 2.60
CA ARG A 44 -3.85 15.98 2.04
C ARG A 44 -3.23 16.79 0.90
N GLY A 45 -3.92 16.77 -0.24
CA GLY A 45 -3.50 17.42 -1.49
C GLY A 45 -2.58 16.54 -2.32
N ILE A 46 -2.28 17.00 -3.55
CA ILE A 46 -1.45 16.29 -4.52
C ILE A 46 -0.02 16.86 -4.47
N VAL A 47 0.99 16.00 -4.27
CA VAL A 47 2.41 16.39 -4.26
C VAL A 47 2.75 17.18 -5.53
N GLY A 48 3.31 18.38 -5.34
CA GLY A 48 3.71 19.27 -6.44
C GLY A 48 2.62 20.23 -6.92
N LEU A 49 1.39 20.14 -6.41
CA LEU A 49 0.31 21.09 -6.71
C LEU A 49 0.06 22.07 -5.56
N GLU A 50 -0.51 23.23 -5.91
CA GLU A 50 -1.00 24.21 -4.94
C GLU A 50 -2.09 23.57 -4.06
N GLY A 51 -1.98 23.71 -2.74
CA GLY A 51 -2.88 23.05 -1.79
C GLY A 51 -2.35 21.73 -1.20
N PHE A 52 -1.15 21.26 -1.61
CA PHE A 52 -0.47 20.21 -0.87
C PHE A 52 -0.05 20.70 0.51
N THR A 53 -0.62 20.10 1.55
CA THR A 53 -0.27 20.43 2.94
C THR A 53 0.67 19.41 3.56
N GLY A 54 0.79 18.22 2.95
CA GLY A 54 1.55 17.10 3.53
C GLY A 54 0.94 16.52 4.81
N ASN A 55 -0.18 17.09 5.29
CA ASN A 55 -0.84 16.63 6.49
C ASN A 55 -1.41 15.22 6.30
N GLN A 56 -1.12 14.35 7.25
CA GLN A 56 -1.62 12.99 7.27
C GLN A 56 -3.14 12.98 7.46
N MET A 57 -3.84 12.34 6.53
CA MET A 57 -5.29 12.16 6.54
C MET A 57 -5.65 10.76 7.04
N MET A 58 -5.05 9.73 6.44
CA MET A 58 -5.27 8.33 6.80
C MET A 58 -3.95 7.57 6.77
N THR A 59 -3.85 6.55 7.62
CA THR A 59 -2.78 5.56 7.59
C THR A 59 -3.34 4.20 7.82
N GLY A 60 -2.60 3.19 7.39
CA GLY A 60 -3.00 1.84 7.72
C GLY A 60 -2.15 0.80 7.05
N ALA A 61 -2.66 -0.42 7.12
CA ALA A 61 -2.07 -1.57 6.48
C ALA A 61 -3.15 -2.53 5.98
N TYR A 62 -2.90 -3.10 4.80
CA TYR A 62 -3.59 -4.28 4.32
C TYR A 62 -2.75 -5.52 4.60
N TYR A 63 -3.35 -6.55 5.19
CA TYR A 63 -2.71 -7.81 5.55
C TYR A 63 -3.23 -8.94 4.64
N PRO A 64 -2.48 -9.34 3.59
CA PRO A 64 -3.00 -10.23 2.56
C PRO A 64 -3.43 -11.61 3.06
N GLU A 65 -2.73 -12.14 4.07
CA GLU A 65 -3.03 -13.46 4.65
C GLU A 65 -4.39 -13.52 5.34
N SER A 66 -4.82 -12.42 5.97
CA SER A 66 -6.09 -12.35 6.71
C SER A 66 -7.19 -11.59 5.97
N GLY A 67 -6.84 -10.90 4.89
CA GLY A 67 -7.71 -9.91 4.25
C GLY A 67 -8.03 -8.70 5.12
N LYS A 68 -7.39 -8.55 6.29
CA LYS A 68 -7.65 -7.43 7.20
C LYS A 68 -7.15 -6.12 6.58
N PHE A 69 -8.06 -5.15 6.52
CA PHE A 69 -7.74 -3.76 6.16
C PHE A 69 -7.84 -2.90 7.41
N ASP A 70 -6.70 -2.59 8.00
CA ASP A 70 -6.59 -1.82 9.24
C ASP A 70 -6.33 -0.36 8.88
N VAL A 71 -7.26 0.54 9.23
CA VAL A 71 -7.19 1.94 8.87
C VAL A 71 -7.37 2.81 10.09
N ASN A 72 -6.40 3.67 10.33
CA ASN A 72 -6.51 4.79 11.23
C ASN A 72 -6.82 6.06 10.41
N ASN A 73 -7.98 6.66 10.68
CA ASN A 73 -8.42 7.91 10.07
C ASN A 73 -8.64 8.96 11.16
N ASN A 74 -7.95 10.09 11.01
CA ASN A 74 -8.10 11.24 11.88
C ASN A 74 -9.31 12.09 11.42
N ASN A 75 -10.50 11.70 11.86
CA ASN A 75 -11.80 12.36 11.65
C ASN A 75 -12.58 11.90 10.40
N PHE A 76 -13.12 10.68 10.48
CA PHE A 76 -13.90 10.05 9.40
C PHE A 76 -15.16 10.86 9.01
N VAL A 77 -15.32 11.11 7.71
CA VAL A 77 -16.52 11.73 7.11
C VAL A 77 -17.08 10.86 5.98
N ALA A 78 -18.33 11.08 5.56
CA ALA A 78 -18.97 10.24 4.53
C ALA A 78 -18.20 10.20 3.18
N GLY A 79 -17.54 11.29 2.79
CA GLY A 79 -16.70 11.35 1.59
C GLY A 79 -15.42 10.50 1.67
N ASP A 80 -15.09 9.95 2.84
CA ASP A 80 -13.93 9.07 3.01
C ASP A 80 -14.21 7.65 2.50
N LEU A 81 -15.47 7.23 2.34
CA LEU A 81 -15.81 5.87 1.87
C LEU A 81 -15.14 5.52 0.52
N ASP A 82 -15.19 6.44 -0.44
CA ASP A 82 -14.58 6.25 -1.75
C ASP A 82 -13.05 6.17 -1.65
N ILE A 83 -12.45 6.93 -0.74
CA ILE A 83 -11.01 6.91 -0.44
C ILE A 83 -10.62 5.55 0.17
N TYR A 84 -11.40 5.05 1.12
CA TYR A 84 -11.18 3.74 1.74
C TYR A 84 -11.24 2.62 0.70
N GLN A 85 -12.23 2.66 -0.19
CA GLN A 85 -12.39 1.66 -1.23
C GLN A 85 -11.19 1.67 -2.21
N ASP A 86 -10.78 2.85 -2.68
CA ASP A 86 -9.65 2.97 -3.60
C ASP A 86 -8.31 2.54 -2.96
N LEU A 87 -8.11 2.85 -1.67
CA LEU A 87 -6.94 2.37 -0.92
C LEU A 87 -6.93 0.83 -0.79
N LEU A 88 -8.08 0.22 -0.52
CA LEU A 88 -8.21 -1.24 -0.42
C LEU A 88 -7.96 -1.90 -1.77
N GLU A 89 -8.62 -1.43 -2.83
CA GLU A 89 -8.47 -1.94 -4.19
C GLU A 89 -7.03 -1.81 -4.68
N THR A 90 -6.36 -0.69 -4.37
CA THR A 90 -4.93 -0.51 -4.70
C THR A 90 -4.06 -1.51 -3.94
N CYS A 91 -4.30 -1.74 -2.66
CA CYS A 91 -3.58 -2.77 -1.90
C CYS A 91 -3.79 -4.17 -2.49
N GLN A 92 -5.03 -4.51 -2.86
CA GLN A 92 -5.37 -5.81 -3.46
C GLN A 92 -4.70 -5.99 -4.82
N PHE A 93 -4.72 -4.96 -5.66
CA PHE A 93 -4.05 -4.97 -6.96
C PHE A 93 -2.54 -5.22 -6.82
N ILE A 94 -1.88 -4.55 -5.86
CA ILE A 94 -0.45 -4.80 -5.56
C ILE A 94 -0.23 -6.28 -5.22
N ILE A 95 -1.12 -6.90 -4.44
CA ILE A 95 -0.99 -8.33 -4.12
C ILE A 95 -1.21 -9.22 -5.32
N GLU A 96 -2.18 -8.90 -6.18
CA GLU A 96 -2.45 -9.67 -7.40
C GLU A 96 -1.27 -9.62 -8.37
N ASP A 97 -0.67 -8.45 -8.58
CA ASP A 97 0.52 -8.27 -9.41
C ASP A 97 1.75 -9.05 -8.88
N LEU A 98 1.80 -9.28 -7.57
CA LEU A 98 2.87 -10.02 -6.90
C LEU A 98 2.63 -11.54 -6.84
N LYS A 99 1.42 -12.03 -7.19
CA LYS A 99 1.18 -13.47 -7.22
C LYS A 99 2.06 -14.10 -8.30
N PRO A 100 2.74 -15.23 -8.03
CA PRO A 100 3.44 -15.95 -9.08
C PRO A 100 2.46 -16.27 -10.21
N ASN A 101 2.82 -15.97 -11.46
CA ASN A 101 2.05 -16.44 -12.60
C ASN A 101 1.88 -17.96 -12.46
N GLU A 102 0.63 -18.45 -12.45
CA GLU A 102 0.40 -19.90 -12.55
C GLU A 102 1.10 -20.38 -13.82
N PRO A 103 1.87 -21.49 -13.77
CA PRO A 103 2.47 -22.02 -14.98
C PRO A 103 1.35 -22.34 -15.97
N GLU A 104 1.42 -21.75 -17.16
CA GLU A 104 0.54 -22.13 -18.28
C GLU A 104 0.70 -23.64 -18.51
N ILE A 105 -0.40 -24.38 -18.34
CA ILE A 105 -0.47 -25.85 -18.43
C ILE A 105 -0.50 -26.29 -19.88
#